data_AF-A0A2C6MC54-F1
#
_entry.id   AF-A0A2C6MC54-F1
#
_cell.length_a   1.000
_cell.length_b   1.000
_cell.length_c   1.000
_cell.angle_alpha   90.00
_cell.angle_beta   90.00
_cell.angle_gamma   90.00
#
_symmetry.space_group_name_H-M   'P 1'
#
loop_
_entity.id
_entity.type
_entity.pdbx_description
1 polymer ?
#
loop_
_entity_poly.entity_id
_entity_poly.type
_entity_poly.pdbx_seq_one_letter_code
_entity_poly.pdbx_strand_id
1 'polypeptide(L)'
;MKLNNPFSDAVSCLDRDVLDHTRQLDRIIGSFRIMIALFIVFVELNLGHTSPRAMVGYTLLFLYSTLWLLMQARYPSPKIGKWGYFHFVVDLLVMGTFTFLKSTLTTSYHDGLYIILVLIYLVRFGKQVAISFAVIVSAIIIYVCLCRHFEHNISLFILLGTMLAVIYFVGNIMDLEKSLREKLRYLSTHDQLTGVYNFRYFQEQLIHELERAHRYQRSLSLVIFDIDDFKKYNDSFVMMQATWCCRQWE
;
A
#
# COMPACT_ATOMS: atom_id res chain seq x y z
N MET A 1 33.69 9.83 16.96
CA MET A 1 33.09 10.32 15.71
C MET A 1 32.51 9.09 15.00
N LYS A 2 31.18 8.89 15.03
CA LYS A 2 30.56 7.68 14.46
C LYS A 2 30.70 7.72 12.93
N LEU A 3 31.47 6.78 12.38
CA LEU A 3 31.65 6.57 10.95
C LEU A 3 30.29 6.21 10.33
N ASN A 4 29.67 7.12 9.57
CA ASN A 4 28.48 6.78 8.80
C ASN A 4 28.87 5.84 7.65
N ASN A 5 28.20 4.68 7.63
CA ASN A 5 28.38 3.65 6.62
C ASN A 5 27.63 4.10 5.37
N PRO A 6 28.29 4.20 4.23
CA PRO A 6 27.70 4.90 3.10
C PRO A 6 26.66 3.98 2.37
N PHE A 7 26.65 2.66 2.64
CA PHE A 7 25.51 1.75 2.36
C PHE A 7 24.25 2.17 3.14
N SER A 8 24.41 2.73 4.34
CA SER A 8 23.33 3.29 5.15
C SER A 8 22.70 4.51 4.48
N ASP A 9 23.43 5.29 3.69
CA ASP A 9 22.91 6.50 3.05
C ASP A 9 21.99 6.16 1.86
N ALA A 10 22.39 5.19 1.03
CA ALA A 10 21.54 4.70 -0.07
C ALA A 10 20.27 4.02 0.45
N VAL A 11 20.40 3.21 1.51
CA VAL A 11 19.25 2.65 2.24
C VAL A 11 18.38 3.76 2.84
N SER A 12 18.99 4.83 3.39
CA SER A 12 18.23 5.95 3.95
C SER A 12 17.47 6.79 2.91
N CYS A 13 17.98 6.91 1.68
CA CYS A 13 17.27 7.56 0.58
C CYS A 13 16.10 6.70 0.12
N LEU A 14 16.30 5.39 -0.06
CA LEU A 14 15.22 4.47 -0.41
C LEU A 14 14.12 4.45 0.67
N ASP A 15 14.50 4.43 1.94
CA ASP A 15 13.56 4.51 3.06
C ASP A 15 12.81 5.83 3.06
N ARG A 16 13.45 6.95 2.67
CA ARG A 16 12.81 8.26 2.56
C ARG A 16 11.77 8.30 1.43
N ASP A 17 12.10 7.77 0.26
CA ASP A 17 11.17 7.70 -0.87
C ASP A 17 9.94 6.85 -0.54
N VAL A 18 10.17 5.69 0.10
CA VAL A 18 9.09 4.84 0.61
C VAL A 18 8.23 5.61 1.61
N LEU A 19 8.85 6.37 2.52
CA LEU A 19 8.14 7.16 3.52
C LEU A 19 7.32 8.30 2.90
N ASP A 20 7.84 8.97 1.86
CA ASP A 20 7.14 10.07 1.20
C ASP A 20 5.97 9.55 0.36
N HIS A 21 6.14 8.43 -0.34
CA HIS A 21 5.02 7.75 -1.01
C HIS A 21 3.94 7.33 -0.01
N THR A 22 4.38 6.78 1.12
CA THR A 22 3.51 6.39 2.26
C THR A 22 2.73 7.61 2.78
N ARG A 23 3.37 8.77 2.98
CA ARG A 23 2.70 10.01 3.40
C ARG A 23 1.71 10.53 2.37
N GLN A 24 2.00 10.39 1.09
CA GLN A 24 1.10 10.81 0.02
C GLN A 24 -0.17 9.95 0.01
N LEU A 25 -0.01 8.63 0.09
CA LEU A 25 -1.14 7.70 0.21
C LEU A 25 -1.99 7.98 1.45
N ASP A 26 -1.36 8.24 2.60
CA ASP A 26 -2.08 8.59 3.83
C ASP A 26 -2.89 9.88 3.70
N ARG A 27 -2.36 10.89 3.03
CA ARG A 27 -3.09 12.13 2.76
C ARG A 27 -4.33 11.89 1.90
N ILE A 28 -4.22 11.06 0.86
CA ILE A 28 -5.34 10.70 -0.01
C ILE A 28 -6.39 9.91 0.76
N ILE A 29 -5.97 8.92 1.56
CA ILE A 29 -6.89 8.12 2.38
C ILE A 29 -7.61 9.01 3.40
N GLY A 30 -6.87 9.88 4.09
CA GLY A 30 -7.45 10.74 5.12
C GLY A 30 -8.44 11.75 4.54
N SER A 31 -8.12 12.39 3.40
CA SER A 31 -9.07 13.28 2.71
C SER A 31 -10.32 12.54 2.25
N PHE A 32 -10.17 11.31 1.74
CA PHE A 32 -11.30 10.48 1.34
C PHE A 32 -12.20 10.10 2.52
N ARG A 33 -11.64 9.75 3.67
CA ARG A 33 -12.40 9.45 4.90
C ARG A 33 -13.22 10.67 5.37
N ILE A 34 -12.61 11.86 5.35
CA ILE A 34 -13.30 13.12 5.69
C ILE A 34 -14.44 13.38 4.70
N MET A 35 -14.21 13.20 3.40
CA MET A 35 -15.22 13.38 2.36
C MET A 35 -16.41 12.43 2.56
N ILE A 36 -16.16 11.16 2.89
CA ILE A 36 -17.22 10.19 3.19
C ILE A 36 -18.02 10.58 4.43
N ALA A 37 -17.34 10.99 5.52
CA ALA A 37 -18.03 11.42 6.73
C ALA A 37 -18.96 12.61 6.45
N LEU A 38 -18.49 13.60 5.67
CA LEU A 38 -19.32 14.74 5.24
C LEU A 38 -20.46 14.32 4.33
N PHE A 39 -20.21 13.40 3.39
CA PHE A 39 -21.23 12.90 2.47
C PHE A 39 -22.35 12.17 3.22
N ILE A 40 -22.02 11.36 4.22
CA ILE A 40 -23.03 10.69 5.06
C ILE A 40 -23.88 11.72 5.80
N VAL A 41 -23.26 12.73 6.42
CA VAL A 41 -24.00 13.82 7.09
C VAL A 41 -24.94 14.53 6.11
N PHE A 42 -24.45 14.84 4.91
CA PHE A 42 -25.24 15.49 3.87
C PHE A 42 -26.45 14.63 3.46
N VAL A 43 -26.26 13.34 3.20
CA VAL A 43 -27.35 12.42 2.83
C VAL A 43 -28.39 12.35 3.93
N GLU A 44 -27.99 12.18 5.18
CA GLU A 44 -28.91 12.06 6.32
C GLU A 44 -29.70 13.34 6.58
N LEU A 45 -29.08 14.51 6.41
CA LEU A 45 -29.78 15.81 6.48
C LEU A 45 -30.85 15.94 5.39
N ASN A 46 -30.57 15.48 4.17
CA ASN A 46 -31.51 15.57 3.04
C ASN A 46 -32.65 14.53 3.13
N LEU A 47 -32.39 13.35 3.70
CA LEU A 47 -33.41 12.32 3.90
C LEU A 47 -34.35 12.64 5.07
N GLY A 48 -34.03 13.64 5.91
CA GLY A 48 -34.85 14.00 7.07
C GLY A 48 -34.84 12.96 8.20
N HIS A 49 -33.92 11.98 8.15
CA HIS A 49 -33.78 10.88 9.11
C HIS A 49 -32.91 11.25 10.33
N THR A 50 -32.85 12.54 10.68
CA THR A 50 -31.90 13.05 11.68
C THR A 50 -32.37 12.83 13.11
N SER A 51 -32.02 11.67 13.68
CA SER A 51 -32.06 11.52 15.13
C SER A 51 -30.88 12.30 15.78
N PRO A 52 -31.08 12.98 16.92
CA PRO A 52 -29.98 13.66 17.63
C PRO A 52 -28.80 12.73 17.95
N ARG A 53 -29.08 11.45 18.20
CA ARG A 53 -28.06 10.42 18.46
C ARG A 53 -27.22 10.10 17.23
N ALA A 54 -27.82 10.00 16.04
CA ALA A 54 -27.10 9.78 14.79
C ALA A 54 -26.19 10.97 14.45
N MET A 55 -26.65 12.19 14.69
CA MET A 55 -25.88 13.42 14.42
C MET A 55 -24.62 13.53 15.29
N VAL A 56 -24.69 13.09 16.54
CA VAL A 56 -23.51 12.94 17.41
C VAL A 56 -22.54 11.89 16.84
N GLY A 57 -23.06 10.74 16.40
CA GLY A 57 -22.25 9.68 15.80
C GLY A 57 -21.46 10.14 14.56
N TYR A 58 -22.11 10.86 13.65
CA TYR A 58 -21.43 11.37 12.44
C TYR A 58 -20.42 12.47 12.75
N THR A 59 -20.70 13.35 13.71
CA THR A 59 -19.74 14.36 14.18
C THR A 59 -18.49 13.70 14.76
N LEU A 60 -18.67 12.64 15.57
CA LEU A 60 -17.54 11.86 16.10
C LEU A 60 -16.74 11.17 15.00
N LEU A 61 -17.40 10.62 13.97
CA LEU A 61 -16.74 10.00 12.81
C LEU A 61 -15.89 11.02 12.02
N PHE A 62 -16.40 12.24 11.84
CA PHE A 62 -15.67 13.33 11.19
C PHE A 62 -14.43 13.76 12.00
N LEU A 63 -14.61 13.98 13.31
CA LEU A 63 -13.51 14.33 14.22
C LEU A 63 -12.44 13.24 14.25
N TYR A 64 -12.87 11.97 14.32
CA TYR A 64 -11.98 10.82 14.25
C TYR A 64 -11.21 10.75 12.93
N SER A 65 -11.87 10.96 11.79
CA SER A 65 -11.22 10.96 10.46
C SER A 65 -10.20 12.09 10.32
N THR A 66 -10.50 13.26 10.88
CA THR A 66 -9.57 14.40 10.94
C THR A 66 -8.36 14.10 11.83
N LEU A 67 -8.61 13.55 13.02
CA LEU A 67 -7.54 13.17 13.95
C LEU A 67 -6.63 12.10 13.37
N TRP A 68 -7.19 11.11 12.66
CA TRP A 68 -6.44 10.09 11.95
C TRP A 68 -5.46 10.70 10.95
N LEU A 69 -5.93 11.62 10.09
CA LEU A 69 -5.08 12.29 9.11
C LEU A 69 -3.93 13.07 9.76
N LEU A 70 -4.20 13.76 10.87
CA LEU A 70 -3.18 14.50 11.63
C LEU A 70 -2.14 13.56 12.26
N MET A 71 -2.58 12.47 12.89
CA MET A 71 -1.67 11.49 13.50
C MET A 71 -0.80 10.81 12.44
N GLN A 72 -1.39 10.45 11.31
CA GLN A 72 -0.69 9.75 10.25
C GLN A 72 0.30 10.65 9.49
N ALA A 73 -0.01 11.95 9.39
CA ALA A 73 0.96 12.95 8.93
C ALA A 73 2.16 13.08 9.89
N ARG A 74 1.95 12.90 11.20
CA ARG A 74 3.00 13.00 12.22
C ARG A 74 3.84 11.73 12.35
N TYR A 75 3.23 10.55 12.22
CA TYR A 75 3.86 9.24 12.41
C TYR A 75 3.63 8.30 11.23
N PRO A 76 4.12 8.62 10.02
CA PRO A 76 3.96 7.76 8.86
C PRO A 76 4.76 6.48 9.04
N SER A 77 4.13 5.36 8.71
CA SER A 77 4.75 4.03 8.76
C SER A 77 4.30 3.21 7.56
N PRO A 78 5.24 2.59 6.81
CA PRO A 78 4.92 1.74 5.67
C PRO A 78 4.32 0.39 6.11
N LYS A 79 4.61 -0.06 7.34
CA LYS A 79 4.00 -1.24 7.96
C LYS A 79 2.97 -0.83 9.01
N ILE A 80 2.14 -1.78 9.44
CA ILE A 80 1.19 -1.53 10.53
C ILE A 80 1.96 -1.31 11.84
N GLY A 81 2.09 -0.05 12.24
CA GLY A 81 2.69 0.35 13.52
C GLY A 81 1.67 0.30 14.66
N LYS A 82 2.10 0.69 15.87
CA LYS A 82 1.22 0.78 17.05
C LYS A 82 -0.03 1.62 16.79
N TRP A 83 0.14 2.78 16.15
CA TRP A 83 -0.97 3.67 15.75
C TRP A 83 -1.85 3.05 14.66
N GLY A 84 -1.26 2.34 13.70
CA GLY A 84 -2.03 1.62 12.67
C GLY A 84 -2.94 0.55 13.27
N TYR A 85 -2.44 -0.21 14.25
CA TYR A 85 -3.25 -1.20 14.97
C TYR A 85 -4.32 -0.55 15.84
N PHE A 86 -3.99 0.55 16.53
CA PHE A 86 -4.96 1.32 17.29
C PHE A 86 -6.13 1.76 16.39
N HIS A 87 -5.85 2.31 15.21
CA HIS A 87 -6.88 2.72 14.25
C HIS A 87 -7.66 1.55 13.67
N PHE A 88 -7.01 0.41 13.41
CA PHE A 88 -7.68 -0.82 13.00
C PHE A 88 -8.74 -1.24 14.01
N VAL A 89 -8.40 -1.25 15.30
CA VAL A 89 -9.33 -1.60 16.38
C VAL A 89 -10.44 -0.56 16.51
N VAL A 90 -10.12 0.73 16.44
CA VAL A 90 -11.13 1.80 16.50
C VAL A 90 -12.11 1.70 15.32
N ASP A 91 -11.64 1.44 14.10
CA ASP A 91 -12.50 1.25 12.92
C ASP A 91 -13.46 0.07 13.12
N LEU A 92 -12.99 -1.06 13.69
CA LEU A 92 -13.84 -2.20 14.02
C LEU A 92 -14.89 -1.88 15.10
N LEU A 93 -14.52 -1.14 16.14
CA LEU A 93 -15.45 -0.73 17.20
C LEU A 93 -16.51 0.24 16.68
N VAL A 94 -16.12 1.23 15.88
CA VAL A 94 -17.05 2.17 15.24
C VAL A 94 -18.01 1.41 14.34
N MET A 95 -17.52 0.44 13.56
CA MET A 95 -18.36 -0.36 12.69
C MET A 95 -19.31 -1.29 13.45
N GLY A 96 -18.82 -1.97 14.50
CA GLY A 96 -19.66 -2.83 15.34
C GLY A 96 -20.75 -2.04 16.07
N THR A 97 -20.41 -0.87 16.62
CA THR A 97 -21.38 0.02 17.28
C THR A 97 -22.40 0.58 16.29
N PHE A 98 -21.97 1.00 15.09
CA PHE A 98 -22.86 1.47 14.04
C PHE A 98 -23.84 0.38 13.59
N THR A 99 -23.36 -0.86 13.42
CA THR A 99 -24.21 -2.03 13.12
C THR A 99 -25.23 -2.29 14.22
N PHE A 100 -24.81 -2.21 15.49
CA PHE A 100 -25.67 -2.50 16.64
C PHE A 100 -26.73 -1.43 16.92
N LEU A 101 -26.38 -0.15 16.71
CA LEU A 101 -27.26 0.99 16.96
C LEU A 101 -28.32 1.19 15.87
N LYS A 102 -28.12 0.63 14.68
CA LYS A 102 -29.10 0.66 13.59
C LYS A 102 -30.36 -0.10 14.04
N SER A 103 -31.43 0.64 14.40
CA SER A 103 -32.72 0.04 14.76
C SER A 103 -33.58 -0.15 13.52
N THR A 104 -33.99 -1.40 13.26
CA THR A 104 -35.08 -1.78 12.34
C THR A 104 -34.84 -1.42 10.85
N LEU A 105 -34.61 -2.47 10.05
CA LEU A 105 -34.80 -2.59 8.59
C LEU A 105 -35.21 -1.30 7.85
N THR A 106 -34.33 -0.78 6.96
CA THR A 106 -34.67 -0.31 5.58
C THR A 106 -33.54 0.46 4.90
N THR A 107 -32.63 1.14 5.61
CA THR A 107 -31.58 1.94 4.95
C THR A 107 -30.38 1.07 4.54
N SER A 108 -30.50 0.41 3.38
CA SER A 108 -29.50 -0.52 2.80
C SER A 108 -28.19 0.15 2.36
N TYR A 109 -28.13 1.48 2.24
CA TYR A 109 -26.99 2.17 1.62
C TYR A 109 -25.74 2.26 2.50
N HIS A 110 -25.87 2.18 3.83
CA HIS A 110 -24.70 2.22 4.71
C HIS A 110 -23.82 0.96 4.62
N ASP A 111 -24.36 -0.15 4.13
CA ASP A 111 -23.63 -1.42 4.05
C ASP A 111 -22.48 -1.34 3.03
N GLY A 112 -22.57 -0.42 2.06
CA GLY A 112 -21.46 -0.13 1.14
C GLY A 112 -20.22 0.48 1.83
N LEU A 113 -20.37 1.07 3.02
CA LEU A 113 -19.25 1.68 3.76
C LEU A 113 -18.22 0.64 4.23
N TYR A 114 -18.66 -0.59 4.48
CA TYR A 114 -17.75 -1.69 4.84
C TYR A 114 -16.79 -2.04 3.70
N ILE A 115 -17.27 -1.98 2.45
CA ILE A 115 -16.45 -2.22 1.26
C ILE A 115 -15.37 -1.15 1.15
N ILE A 116 -15.73 0.12 1.41
CA ILE A 116 -14.78 1.22 1.35
C ILE A 116 -13.67 1.05 2.40
N LEU A 117 -14.01 0.65 3.63
CA LEU A 117 -12.97 0.39 4.63
C LEU A 117 -12.04 -0.76 4.22
N VAL A 118 -12.59 -1.86 3.70
CA VAL A 118 -11.77 -2.96 3.17
C VAL A 118 -10.82 -2.47 2.09
N LEU A 119 -11.30 -1.65 1.15
CA LEU A 119 -10.48 -1.05 0.11
C LEU A 119 -9.35 -0.19 0.69
N ILE A 120 -9.63 0.62 1.70
CA ILE A 120 -8.61 1.42 2.38
C ILE A 120 -7.52 0.51 2.97
N TYR A 121 -7.89 -0.55 3.69
CA TYR A 121 -6.91 -1.48 4.27
C TYR A 121 -6.15 -2.27 3.20
N LEU A 122 -6.81 -2.62 2.09
CA LEU A 122 -6.21 -3.31 0.95
C LEU A 122 -5.15 -2.45 0.26
N VAL A 123 -5.49 -1.22 -0.07
CA VAL A 123 -4.58 -0.26 -0.70
C VAL A 123 -3.42 0.07 0.23
N ARG A 124 -3.68 0.16 1.53
CA ARG A 124 -2.71 0.68 2.48
C ARG A 124 -1.72 -0.35 3.01
N PHE A 125 -2.22 -1.51 3.42
CA PHE A 125 -1.44 -2.54 4.11
C PHE A 125 -1.39 -3.86 3.35
N GLY A 126 -2.06 -3.95 2.20
CA GLY A 126 -2.06 -5.11 1.33
C GLY A 126 -3.13 -6.14 1.67
N LYS A 127 -3.17 -7.18 0.82
CA LYS A 127 -4.22 -8.20 0.78
C LYS A 127 -4.40 -8.97 2.09
N GLN A 128 -3.31 -9.34 2.78
CA GLN A 128 -3.39 -10.14 4.01
C GLN A 128 -4.12 -9.39 5.14
N VAL A 129 -3.84 -8.10 5.32
CA VAL A 129 -4.48 -7.27 6.34
C VAL A 129 -5.94 -7.01 5.98
N ALA A 130 -6.24 -6.76 4.70
CA ALA A 130 -7.61 -6.57 4.23
C ALA A 130 -8.49 -7.81 4.43
N ILE A 131 -7.95 -9.01 4.17
CA ILE A 131 -8.66 -10.28 4.45
C ILE A 131 -8.97 -10.39 5.94
N SER A 132 -7.97 -10.15 6.80
CA SER A 132 -8.15 -10.22 8.25
C SER A 132 -9.24 -9.26 8.73
N PHE A 133 -9.23 -8.03 8.22
CA PHE A 133 -10.26 -7.03 8.51
C PHE A 133 -11.65 -7.50 8.05
N ALA A 134 -11.78 -7.98 6.82
CA ALA A 134 -13.06 -8.43 6.28
C ALA A 134 -13.65 -9.62 7.05
N VAL A 135 -12.82 -10.59 7.48
CA VAL A 135 -13.27 -11.71 8.30
C VAL A 135 -13.80 -11.21 9.66
N ILE A 136 -13.07 -10.32 10.33
CA ILE A 136 -13.49 -9.80 11.64
C ILE A 136 -14.77 -8.99 11.52
N VAL A 137 -14.88 -8.09 10.52
CA VAL A 137 -16.10 -7.31 10.26
C VAL A 137 -17.28 -8.25 9.99
N SER A 138 -17.09 -9.28 9.17
CA SER A 138 -18.14 -10.24 8.86
C SER A 138 -18.60 -11.00 10.10
N ALA A 139 -17.67 -11.41 10.97
CA ALA A 139 -17.99 -12.07 12.23
C ALA A 139 -18.78 -11.16 13.19
N ILE A 140 -18.40 -9.88 13.29
CA ILE A 140 -19.12 -8.88 14.09
C ILE A 140 -20.55 -8.72 13.57
N ILE A 141 -20.74 -8.59 12.25
CA ILE A 141 -22.07 -8.42 11.67
C ILE A 141 -22.94 -9.66 11.93
N ILE A 142 -22.40 -10.87 11.70
CA ILE A 142 -23.09 -12.14 11.97
C ILE A 142 -23.51 -12.20 13.45
N TYR A 143 -22.60 -11.87 14.38
CA TYR A 143 -22.89 -11.86 15.80
C TYR A 143 -24.03 -10.90 16.18
N VAL A 144 -24.01 -9.68 15.64
CA VAL A 144 -25.07 -8.69 15.89
C VAL A 144 -26.42 -9.17 15.32
N CYS A 145 -26.43 -9.77 14.13
CA CYS A 145 -27.62 -10.37 13.53
C CYS A 145 -28.21 -11.49 14.41
N LEU A 146 -27.36 -12.38 14.93
CA LEU A 146 -27.77 -13.46 15.84
C LEU A 146 -28.38 -12.90 17.13
N CYS A 147 -27.73 -11.91 17.76
CA CYS A 147 -28.23 -11.31 19.00
C CYS A 147 -29.61 -10.67 18.82
N ARG A 148 -29.86 -10.05 17.68
CA ARG A 148 -31.12 -9.35 17.38
C ARG A 148 -32.22 -10.27 16.84
N HIS A 149 -31.99 -11.59 16.77
CA HIS A 149 -32.93 -12.58 16.22
C HIS A 149 -33.48 -12.18 14.84
N PHE A 150 -32.60 -11.58 14.02
CA PHE A 150 -32.97 -11.13 12.69
C PHE A 150 -32.95 -12.31 11.71
N GLU A 151 -33.99 -12.43 10.89
CA GLU A 151 -33.99 -13.39 9.78
C GLU A 151 -32.82 -13.10 8.82
N HIS A 152 -32.30 -14.16 8.20
CA HIS A 152 -31.18 -14.10 7.28
C HIS A 152 -31.47 -13.12 6.12
N ASN A 153 -30.93 -11.91 6.19
CA ASN A 153 -31.07 -10.94 5.12
C ASN A 153 -30.10 -11.29 3.98
N ILE A 154 -30.65 -11.49 2.78
CA ILE A 154 -29.87 -11.71 1.54
C ILE A 154 -28.79 -10.62 1.36
N SER A 155 -29.03 -9.40 1.87
CA SER A 155 -28.06 -8.30 1.86
C SER A 155 -26.74 -8.64 2.55
N LEU A 156 -26.73 -9.44 3.63
CA LEU A 156 -25.51 -9.86 4.32
C LEU A 156 -24.64 -10.75 3.43
N PHE A 157 -25.26 -11.70 2.74
CA PHE A 157 -24.55 -12.59 1.81
C PHE A 157 -24.02 -11.83 0.60
N ILE A 158 -24.79 -10.86 0.09
CA ILE A 158 -24.33 -9.95 -0.97
C ILE A 158 -23.14 -9.12 -0.50
N LEU A 159 -23.20 -8.56 0.72
CA LEU A 159 -22.10 -7.78 1.28
C LEU A 159 -20.83 -8.63 1.44
N LEU A 160 -20.94 -9.83 2.02
CA LEU A 160 -19.80 -10.73 2.18
C LEU A 160 -19.22 -11.14 0.81
N GLY A 161 -20.08 -11.54 -0.13
CA GLY A 161 -19.67 -11.92 -1.48
C GLY A 161 -18.99 -10.77 -2.23
N THR A 162 -19.52 -9.55 -2.13
CA THR A 162 -18.91 -8.36 -2.76
C THR A 162 -17.59 -7.97 -2.12
N MET A 163 -17.47 -8.02 -0.78
CA MET A 163 -16.20 -7.77 -0.10
C MET A 163 -15.12 -8.76 -0.53
N LEU A 164 -15.44 -10.05 -0.62
CA LEU A 164 -14.52 -11.08 -1.09
C LEU A 164 -14.13 -10.88 -2.57
N ALA A 165 -15.11 -10.56 -3.43
CA ALA A 165 -14.86 -10.29 -4.84
C ALA A 165 -13.95 -9.07 -5.03
N VAL A 166 -14.17 -8.00 -4.28
CA VAL A 166 -13.33 -6.79 -4.30
C VAL A 166 -11.90 -7.09 -3.83
N ILE A 167 -11.74 -7.82 -2.72
CA ILE A 167 -10.41 -8.22 -2.22
C ILE A 167 -9.67 -9.08 -3.25
N TYR A 168 -10.36 -10.05 -3.86
CA TYR A 168 -9.77 -10.91 -4.87
C TYR A 168 -9.33 -10.11 -6.10
N PHE A 169 -10.24 -9.31 -6.67
CA PHE A 169 -10.02 -8.59 -7.90
C PHE A 169 -8.98 -7.48 -7.73
N VAL A 170 -9.21 -6.55 -6.80
CA VAL A 170 -8.31 -5.42 -6.56
C VAL A 170 -6.97 -5.89 -6.01
N GLY A 171 -6.97 -6.91 -5.14
CA GLY A 171 -5.73 -7.49 -4.61
C GLY A 171 -4.86 -8.09 -5.72
N ASN A 172 -5.43 -8.84 -6.66
CA ASN A 172 -4.67 -9.42 -7.76
C ASN A 172 -4.16 -8.35 -8.74
N ILE A 173 -4.93 -7.27 -8.97
CA ILE A 173 -4.47 -6.14 -9.78
C ILE A 173 -3.24 -5.48 -9.14
N MET A 174 -3.27 -5.27 -7.82
CA MET A 174 -2.15 -4.69 -7.08
C MET A 174 -0.91 -5.57 -7.11
N ASP A 175 -1.08 -6.88 -6.93
CA ASP A 175 0.01 -7.85 -6.99
C ASP A 175 0.63 -7.88 -8.41
N LEU A 176 -0.20 -7.84 -9.45
CA LEU A 176 0.24 -7.76 -10.84
C LEU A 176 1.00 -6.47 -11.11
N GLU A 177 0.44 -5.32 -10.73
CA GLU A 177 1.08 -4.02 -10.92
C GLU A 177 2.45 -3.97 -10.23
N LYS A 178 2.55 -4.50 -9.01
CA LYS A 178 3.82 -4.59 -8.29
C LYS A 178 4.85 -5.43 -9.05
N SER A 179 4.45 -6.62 -9.54
CA SER A 179 5.34 -7.50 -10.30
C SER A 179 5.82 -6.86 -11.62
N LEU A 180 4.94 -6.12 -12.30
CA LEU A 180 5.29 -5.39 -13.52
C LEU A 180 6.26 -4.25 -13.24
N ARG A 181 6.04 -3.48 -12.18
CA ARG A 181 6.97 -2.42 -11.76
C ARG A 181 8.35 -2.99 -11.43
N GLU A 182 8.42 -4.10 -10.70
CA GLU A 182 9.68 -4.78 -10.38
C GLU A 182 10.40 -5.24 -11.66
N LYS A 183 9.66 -5.85 -12.60
CA LYS A 183 10.22 -6.27 -13.89
C LYS A 183 10.72 -5.10 -14.74
N LEU A 184 9.95 -4.00 -14.83
CA LEU A 184 10.37 -2.79 -15.53
C LEU A 184 11.61 -2.17 -14.89
N ARG A 185 11.66 -2.12 -13.56
CA ARG A 185 12.84 -1.65 -12.83
C ARG A 185 14.06 -2.52 -13.14
N TYR A 186 13.91 -3.84 -13.16
CA TYR A 186 14.97 -4.77 -13.52
C TYR A 186 15.49 -4.50 -14.93
N LEU A 187 14.60 -4.44 -15.94
CA LEU A 187 14.96 -4.18 -17.33
C LEU A 187 15.58 -2.79 -17.57
N SER A 188 15.21 -1.80 -16.76
CA SER A 188 15.78 -0.44 -16.85
C SER A 188 17.16 -0.34 -16.21
N THR A 189 17.52 -1.25 -15.31
CA THR A 189 18.76 -1.19 -14.52
C THR A 189 19.78 -2.25 -14.93
N HIS A 190 19.35 -3.34 -15.56
CA HIS A 190 20.21 -4.45 -15.95
C HIS A 190 20.27 -4.61 -17.46
N ASP A 191 21.43 -5.05 -17.95
CA ASP A 191 21.62 -5.48 -19.32
C ASP A 191 20.96 -6.85 -19.55
N GLN A 192 20.20 -6.98 -20.64
CA GLN A 192 19.39 -8.18 -20.89
C GLN A 192 20.24 -9.40 -21.29
N LEU A 193 21.45 -9.17 -21.79
CA LEU A 193 22.32 -10.22 -22.27
C LEU A 193 23.12 -10.86 -21.13
N THR A 194 23.59 -10.04 -20.20
CA THR A 194 24.53 -10.43 -19.14
C THR A 194 23.88 -10.51 -17.75
N GLY A 195 22.70 -9.91 -17.56
CA GLY A 195 22.07 -9.82 -16.23
C GLY A 195 22.75 -8.83 -15.29
N VAL A 196 23.91 -8.28 -15.63
CA VAL A 196 24.62 -7.27 -14.83
C VAL A 196 23.97 -5.89 -14.97
N TYR A 197 24.31 -4.97 -14.08
CA TYR A 197 23.85 -3.58 -14.21
C TYR A 197 24.28 -2.97 -15.55
N ASN A 198 23.36 -2.26 -16.20
CA ASN A 198 23.67 -1.58 -17.44
C ASN A 198 24.58 -0.36 -17.19
N PHE A 199 25.22 0.11 -18.26
CA PHE A 199 26.19 1.21 -18.18
C PHE A 199 25.57 2.49 -17.63
N ARG A 200 24.29 2.76 -17.92
CA ARG A 200 23.57 3.92 -17.39
C ARG A 200 23.48 3.87 -15.87
N TYR A 201 23.04 2.73 -15.32
CA TYR A 201 22.96 2.53 -13.87
C TYR A 201 24.34 2.66 -13.23
N PHE A 202 25.38 2.09 -13.85
CA PHE A 202 26.76 2.25 -13.40
C PHE A 202 27.18 3.73 -13.34
N GLN A 203 26.89 4.54 -14.36
CA GLN A 203 27.23 5.97 -14.35
C GLN A 203 26.50 6.73 -13.23
N GLU A 204 25.20 6.48 -13.06
CA GLU A 204 24.39 7.08 -11.99
C GLU A 204 24.98 6.71 -10.61
N GLN A 205 25.34 5.44 -10.40
CA GLN A 205 25.97 5.01 -9.15
C GLN A 205 27.38 5.57 -8.95
N LEU A 206 28.18 5.68 -9.99
CA LEU A 206 29.54 6.23 -9.91
C LEU A 206 29.53 7.69 -9.44
N ILE A 207 28.59 8.51 -9.94
CA ILE A 207 28.41 9.90 -9.50
C ILE A 207 28.07 9.94 -8.00
N HIS A 208 27.10 9.12 -7.57
CA HIS A 208 26.73 9.03 -6.16
C HIS A 208 27.89 8.57 -5.27
N GLU A 209 28.67 7.58 -5.69
CA GLU A 209 29.82 7.09 -4.94
C GLU A 209 30.98 8.09 -4.91
N LEU A 210 31.19 8.88 -5.96
CA LEU A 210 32.16 9.99 -5.97
C LEU A 210 31.78 11.08 -4.98
N GLU A 211 30.53 11.54 -4.97
CA GLU A 211 30.04 12.55 -4.01
C GLU A 211 30.19 12.06 -2.56
N ARG A 212 29.94 10.77 -2.34
CA ARG A 212 30.02 10.08 -1.06
C ARG A 212 31.47 9.90 -0.61
N ALA A 213 32.36 9.49 -1.50
CA ALA A 213 33.79 9.43 -1.25
C ALA A 213 34.37 10.81 -0.88
N HIS A 214 33.95 11.86 -1.59
CA HIS A 214 34.31 13.24 -1.28
C HIS A 214 33.78 13.67 0.10
N ARG A 215 32.49 13.43 0.39
CA ARG A 215 31.86 13.79 1.68
C ARG A 215 32.53 13.12 2.87
N TYR A 216 32.97 11.88 2.71
CA TYR A 216 33.57 11.08 3.78
C TYR A 216 35.10 11.00 3.72
N GLN A 217 35.74 11.75 2.82
CA GLN A 217 37.18 11.68 2.54
C GLN A 217 37.72 10.26 2.44
N ARG A 218 37.05 9.42 1.67
CA ARG A 218 37.47 8.04 1.40
C ARG A 218 38.08 7.92 0.02
N SER A 219 39.08 7.06 -0.12
CA SER A 219 39.59 6.66 -1.42
C SER A 219 38.55 5.78 -2.13
N LEU A 220 38.18 6.17 -3.35
CA LEU A 220 37.36 5.37 -4.26
C LEU A 220 38.29 4.71 -5.28
N SER A 221 38.10 3.41 -5.53
CA SER A 221 38.81 2.67 -6.58
C SER A 221 37.79 2.12 -7.57
N LEU A 222 38.08 2.25 -8.86
CA LEU A 222 37.25 1.75 -9.94
C LEU A 222 38.04 0.70 -10.73
N VAL A 223 37.44 -0.45 -10.96
CA VAL A 223 38.00 -1.52 -11.79
C VAL A 223 37.17 -1.60 -13.07
N ILE A 224 37.85 -1.45 -14.21
CA ILE A 224 37.29 -1.67 -15.54
C ILE A 224 38.12 -2.78 -16.16
N PHE A 225 37.45 -3.79 -16.68
CA PHE A 225 38.08 -4.88 -17.44
C PHE A 225 37.33 -5.03 -18.76
N ASP A 226 38.05 -5.43 -19.80
CA ASP A 226 37.53 -5.67 -21.14
C ASP A 226 37.85 -7.12 -21.55
N ILE A 227 37.01 -7.72 -22.39
CA ILE A 227 37.26 -9.07 -22.90
C ILE A 227 38.14 -8.95 -24.13
N ASP A 228 39.39 -9.37 -24.00
CA ASP A 228 40.33 -9.39 -25.11
C ASP A 228 39.79 -10.22 -26.30
N ASP A 229 40.00 -9.72 -27.51
CA ASP A 229 39.62 -10.38 -28.77
C ASP A 229 38.11 -10.73 -28.94
N PHE A 230 37.20 -10.11 -28.16
CA PHE A 230 35.75 -10.37 -28.26
C PHE A 230 35.20 -10.21 -29.69
N LYS A 231 35.74 -9.26 -30.46
CA LYS A 231 35.37 -9.04 -31.87
C LYS A 231 35.67 -10.24 -32.76
N LYS A 232 36.85 -10.88 -32.60
CA LYS A 232 37.21 -12.07 -33.38
C LYS A 232 36.30 -13.25 -33.06
N TYR A 233 35.91 -13.39 -31.80
CA TYR A 233 34.94 -14.40 -31.39
C TYR A 233 33.57 -14.13 -32.02
N ASN A 234 33.07 -12.89 -31.95
CA ASN A 234 31.79 -12.52 -32.55
C ASN A 234 31.77 -12.62 -34.09
N ASP A 235 32.89 -12.37 -34.76
CA ASP A 235 33.04 -12.49 -36.21
C ASP A 235 33.15 -13.97 -36.68
N SER A 236 33.58 -14.88 -35.78
CA SER A 236 33.78 -16.31 -36.09
C SER A 236 32.57 -17.20 -35.77
N PHE A 237 31.61 -16.69 -34.99
CA PHE A 237 30.43 -17.44 -34.55
C PHE A 237 29.13 -16.72 -34.92
N VAL A 238 28.06 -17.46 -35.21
CA VAL A 238 26.73 -16.88 -35.41
C VAL A 238 26.33 -16.15 -34.12
N MET A 239 25.70 -14.98 -34.22
CA MET A 239 25.35 -14.07 -33.10
C MET A 239 24.74 -14.76 -31.85
N MET A 240 24.13 -15.94 -32.00
CA MET A 240 23.55 -16.75 -30.93
C MET A 240 24.58 -17.44 -30.00
N GLN A 241 25.80 -17.71 -30.46
CA GLN A 241 26.89 -18.29 -29.64
C GLN A 241 27.71 -17.21 -28.93
N ALA A 242 27.92 -16.07 -29.58
CA ALA A 242 28.52 -14.88 -28.97
C ALA A 242 27.72 -14.41 -27.74
N THR A 243 26.39 -14.40 -27.89
CA THR A 243 25.46 -14.06 -26.80
C THR A 243 25.41 -15.10 -25.67
N TRP A 244 25.80 -16.35 -25.91
CA TRP A 244 25.87 -17.39 -24.88
C TRP A 244 27.11 -17.25 -23.98
N CYS A 245 28.26 -16.87 -24.56
CA CYS A 245 29.48 -16.61 -23.80
C CYS A 245 29.29 -15.51 -22.75
N CYS A 246 28.60 -14.42 -23.12
CA CYS A 246 28.27 -13.34 -22.20
C CYS A 246 27.34 -13.75 -21.04
N ARG A 247 26.54 -14.82 -21.19
CA ARG A 247 25.64 -15.34 -20.13
C ARG A 247 26.33 -16.27 -19.14
N GLN A 248 27.51 -16.79 -19.45
CA GLN A 248 28.23 -17.77 -18.61
C GLN A 248 29.09 -17.12 -17.52
N TRP A 249 29.09 -15.78 -17.41
CA TRP A 249 29.98 -15.00 -16.56
C TRP A 249 29.28 -14.36 -15.33
N GLU A 250 28.19 -14.97 -14.85
CA GLU A 250 27.64 -14.77 -13.49
C GLU A 250 28.35 -15.67 -12.47
#